data_AF-A0A3R6Z7R9-F1
#
_entry.id   AF-A0A3R6Z7R9-F1
#
_cell.length_a   1.000
_cell.length_b   1.000
_cell.length_c   1.000
_cell.angle_alpha   90.00
_cell.angle_beta   90.00
_cell.angle_gamma   90.00
#
_symmetry.space_group_name_H-M   'P 1'
#
loop_
_entity.id
_entity.type
_entity.pdbx_description
1 polymer ?
#
loop_
_entity_poly.entity_id
_entity_poly.type
_entity_poly.pdbx_seq_one_letter_code
_entity_poly.pdbx_strand_id
1 'polypeptide(L)'
;MEEATPVEPPLPSQQPPRPTLWCDQSVEAMFKLRYKSALASRFDSKNNYGKRVAYVMLATELSVVMQREFTAKQVQDKVRST
;
A
#
# COMPACT_ATOMS: atom_id res chain seq x y z
N MET A 1 48.83 2.76 0.21
CA MET A 1 48.27 1.77 1.16
C MET A 1 46.84 1.57 0.72
N GLU A 2 46.63 0.55 -0.11
CA GLU A 2 45.31 0.06 -0.51
C GLU A 2 44.73 -0.69 0.70
N GLU A 3 43.54 -0.32 1.15
CA GLU A 3 42.77 -1.18 2.05
C GLU A 3 41.29 -1.17 1.66
N ALA A 4 40.90 -2.32 1.11
CA ALA A 4 39.64 -3.03 1.19
C ALA A 4 38.32 -2.24 1.20
N THR A 5 37.56 -2.41 0.11
CA THR A 5 36.10 -2.37 0.11
C THR A 5 35.55 -3.51 0.97
N PRO A 6 34.49 -3.25 1.74
CA PRO A 6 33.33 -4.14 1.68
C PRO A 6 32.14 -3.39 1.08
N VAL A 7 31.76 -3.84 -0.11
CA VAL A 7 30.54 -3.47 -0.83
C VAL A 7 29.34 -3.86 0.03
N GLU A 8 28.73 -2.86 0.66
CA GLU A 8 27.38 -2.97 1.23
C GLU A 8 26.42 -3.48 0.13
N PRO A 9 25.49 -4.42 0.44
CA PRO A 9 24.46 -4.81 -0.51
C PRO A 9 23.64 -3.57 -0.87
N PRO A 10 23.35 -3.31 -2.17
CA PRO A 10 22.55 -2.15 -2.54
C PRO A 10 21.19 -2.26 -1.89
N LEU A 11 20.88 -1.27 -1.06
CA LEU A 11 19.55 -0.96 -0.54
C LEU A 11 18.51 -1.12 -1.69
N PRO A 12 17.32 -1.68 -1.42
CA PRO A 12 16.33 -1.90 -2.46
C PRO A 12 16.06 -0.58 -3.17
N SER A 13 16.23 -0.60 -4.49
CA SER A 13 16.15 0.55 -5.37
C SER A 13 14.99 1.46 -4.99
N GLN A 14 15.30 2.69 -4.61
CA GLN A 14 14.39 3.82 -4.73
C GLN A 14 14.12 4.01 -6.22
N GLN A 15 13.26 3.15 -6.78
CA GLN A 15 12.61 3.42 -8.04
C GLN A 15 11.83 4.71 -7.83
N PRO A 16 11.93 5.71 -8.73
CA PRO A 16 11.07 6.88 -8.65
C PRO A 16 9.62 6.38 -8.59
N PRO A 17 8.74 7.00 -7.77
CA PRO A 17 7.35 6.59 -7.66
C PRO A 17 6.73 6.68 -9.05
N ARG A 18 6.65 5.52 -9.72
CA ARG A 18 5.98 5.40 -11.01
C ARG A 18 4.58 5.98 -10.81
N PRO A 19 4.06 6.79 -11.73
CA PRO A 19 2.68 7.30 -11.61
C PRO A 19 1.83 6.07 -11.33
N THR A 20 1.09 6.08 -10.22
CA THR A 20 0.29 4.95 -9.77
C THR A 20 -0.79 4.70 -10.80
N LEU A 21 -0.44 3.96 -11.85
CA LEU A 21 -1.35 3.32 -12.77
C LEU A 21 -2.02 2.24 -11.95
N TRP A 22 -3.12 2.66 -11.32
CA TRP A 22 -4.15 1.76 -10.85
C TRP A 22 -4.54 0.87 -12.02
N CYS A 23 -4.27 -0.42 -11.92
CA CYS A 23 -4.70 -1.42 -12.89
C CYS A 23 -6.02 -2.02 -12.39
N ASP A 24 -6.85 -2.56 -13.28
CA ASP A 24 -8.10 -3.21 -12.89
C ASP A 24 -7.89 -4.27 -11.79
N GLN A 25 -6.79 -5.04 -11.87
CA GLN A 25 -6.40 -5.99 -10.83
C GLN A 25 -6.10 -5.33 -9.47
N SER A 26 -5.43 -4.17 -9.45
CA SER A 26 -5.08 -3.51 -8.18
C SER A 26 -6.30 -2.84 -7.55
N VAL A 27 -7.21 -2.31 -8.36
CA VAL A 27 -8.50 -1.78 -7.91
C VAL A 27 -9.38 -2.92 -7.39
N GLU A 28 -9.48 -4.02 -8.14
CA GLU A 28 -10.25 -5.20 -7.72
C GLU A 28 -9.71 -5.79 -6.41
N ALA A 29 -8.40 -5.96 -6.29
CA ALA A 29 -7.78 -6.45 -5.06
C ALA A 29 -8.03 -5.50 -3.89
N MET A 30 -7.95 -4.18 -4.11
CA MET A 30 -8.27 -3.20 -3.07
C MET A 30 -9.70 -3.36 -2.57
N PHE A 31 -10.69 -3.46 -3.47
CA PHE A 31 -12.09 -3.62 -3.07
C PHE A 31 -12.33 -4.99 -2.42
N LYS A 32 -11.72 -6.06 -2.95
CA LYS A 32 -11.75 -7.39 -2.32
C LYS A 32 -11.23 -7.34 -0.89
N LEU A 33 -10.09 -6.70 -0.65
CA LEU A 33 -9.52 -6.55 0.69
C LEU A 33 -10.39 -5.66 1.58
N ARG A 34 -10.98 -4.58 1.03
CA ARG A 34 -11.91 -3.71 1.76
C ARG A 34 -13.15 -4.47 2.26
N TYR A 35 -13.71 -5.38 1.47
CA TYR A 35 -14.97 -6.08 1.81
C TYR A 35 -14.78 -7.46 2.44
N LYS A 36 -13.69 -8.17 2.13
CA LYS A 36 -13.41 -9.54 2.64
C LYS A 36 -12.54 -9.56 3.90
N SER A 37 -11.76 -8.52 4.17
CA SER A 37 -10.90 -8.47 5.36
C SER A 37 -11.68 -8.08 6.60
N ALA A 38 -11.19 -8.45 7.78
CA ALA A 38 -11.72 -8.02 9.08
C ALA A 38 -11.73 -6.48 9.24
N LEU A 39 -11.04 -5.77 8.34
CA LEU A 39 -11.02 -4.33 8.20
C LEU A 39 -12.32 -3.74 7.63
N ALA A 40 -13.18 -4.55 6.99
CA ALA A 40 -14.44 -4.09 6.41
C ALA A 40 -15.31 -3.33 7.42
N SER A 41 -15.47 -3.90 8.63
CA SER A 41 -16.20 -3.26 9.73
C SER A 41 -15.51 -1.96 10.20
N ARG A 42 -14.18 -1.87 10.10
CA ARG A 42 -13.42 -0.68 10.49
C ARG A 42 -13.58 0.48 9.51
N PHE A 43 -13.81 0.21 8.24
CA PHE A 43 -14.11 1.24 7.24
C PHE A 43 -15.47 1.90 7.47
N ASP A 44 -16.46 1.15 7.96
CA ASP A 44 -17.79 1.66 8.26
C ASP A 44 -17.84 2.41 9.61
N SER A 45 -16.93 2.08 10.53
CA SER A 45 -16.89 2.65 11.88
C SER A 45 -16.86 4.19 11.91
N LYS A 46 -17.61 4.81 12.83
CA LYS A 46 -17.58 6.26 13.07
C LYS A 46 -16.24 6.76 13.63
N ASN A 47 -15.34 5.88 14.06
CA ASN A 47 -14.05 6.26 14.59
C ASN A 47 -13.04 6.61 13.49
N ASN A 48 -12.58 7.86 13.46
CA ASN A 48 -11.57 8.34 12.50
C ASN A 48 -10.23 7.60 12.64
N TYR A 49 -9.84 7.22 13.86
CA TYR A 49 -8.62 6.45 14.09
C TYR A 49 -8.72 5.04 13.49
N GLY A 50 -9.82 4.34 13.74
CA GLY A 50 -10.07 3.00 13.19
C GLY A 50 -10.07 2.99 11.65
N LYS A 51 -10.68 4.02 11.03
CA LYS A 51 -10.64 4.22 9.58
C LYS A 51 -9.22 4.40 9.06
N ARG A 52 -8.41 5.24 9.70
CA ARG A 52 -7.00 5.44 9.31
C ARG A 52 -6.20 4.14 9.37
N VAL A 53 -6.33 3.38 10.46
CA VAL A 53 -5.67 2.09 10.61
C VAL A 53 -6.13 1.11 9.53
N ALA A 54 -7.43 1.09 9.21
CA ALA A 54 -7.97 0.26 8.14
C ALA A 54 -7.36 0.61 6.77
N TYR A 55 -7.22 1.90 6.43
CA TYR A 55 -6.55 2.33 5.19
C TYR A 55 -5.06 1.96 5.17
N VAL A 56 -4.36 2.07 6.30
CA VAL A 56 -2.94 1.66 6.40
C VAL A 56 -2.80 0.16 6.17
N MET A 57 -3.58 -0.65 6.88
CA MET A 57 -3.54 -2.10 6.72
C MET A 57 -3.94 -2.53 5.31
N LEU A 58 -4.99 -1.92 4.74
CA LEU A 58 -5.40 -2.16 3.36
C LEU A 58 -4.28 -1.86 2.37
N ALA A 59 -3.56 -0.75 2.55
CA ALA A 59 -2.45 -0.38 1.68
C ALA A 59 -1.26 -1.35 1.81
N THR A 60 -0.94 -1.79 3.03
CA THR A 60 0.08 -2.81 3.28
C THR A 60 -0.28 -4.14 2.62
N GLU A 61 -1.51 -4.61 2.82
CA GLU A 61 -1.99 -5.89 2.28
C GLU A 61 -2.05 -5.84 0.74
N LEU A 62 -2.56 -4.74 0.18
CA LEU A 62 -2.55 -4.49 -1.27
C LEU A 62 -1.12 -4.45 -1.82
N SER A 63 -0.18 -3.86 -1.07
CA SER A 63 1.21 -3.77 -1.47
C SER A 63 1.88 -5.14 -1.56
N VAL A 64 1.53 -6.05 -0.65
CA VAL A 64 2.01 -7.44 -0.69
C VAL A 64 1.39 -8.18 -1.87
N VAL A 65 0.07 -8.07 -2.06
CA VAL A 65 -0.66 -8.76 -3.14
C VAL A 65 -0.18 -8.32 -4.53
N MET A 66 0.07 -7.02 -4.71
CA MET A 66 0.50 -6.45 -5.99
C MET A 66 2.03 -6.40 -6.16
N GLN A 67 2.79 -6.81 -5.13
CA GLN A 67 4.24 -6.65 -5.05
C GLN A 67 4.71 -5.22 -5.42
N ARG A 68 3.92 -4.22 -5.02
CA ARG A 68 4.10 -2.81 -5.37
C ARG A 68 3.75 -1.94 -4.18
N GLU A 69 4.55 -0.94 -3.89
CA GLU A 69 4.30 -0.06 -2.76
C GLU A 69 3.02 0.77 -2.95
N PHE A 70 2.07 0.64 -2.02
CA PHE A 70 0.87 1.46 -1.93
C PHE A 70 0.83 2.17 -0.58
N THR A 71 0.51 3.46 -0.61
CA THR A 71 0.31 4.24 0.62
C THR A 71 -1.17 4.30 1.00
N ALA A 72 -1.44 4.40 2.30
CA ALA A 72 -2.79 4.60 2.82
C ALA A 72 -3.48 5.82 2.18
N LYS A 73 -2.70 6.89 1.92
CA LYS A 73 -3.18 8.11 1.27
C LYS A 73 -3.64 7.83 -0.17
N GLN A 74 -2.85 7.10 -0.95
CA GLN A 74 -3.21 6.75 -2.34
C GLN A 74 -4.45 5.86 -2.39
N VAL A 75 -4.51 4.85 -1.52
CA VAL A 75 -5.67 3.95 -1.42
C VAL A 75 -6.92 4.75 -1.02
N GLN A 76 -6.81 5.61 -0.01
CA GLN A 76 -7.91 6.45 0.44
C GLN A 76 -8.38 7.43 -0.64
N ASP A 77 -7.45 8.07 -1.36
CA ASP A 77 -7.77 8.98 -2.45
C ASP A 77 -8.50 8.25 -3.59
N LYS A 78 -8.00 7.08 -3.99
CA LYS A 78 -8.62 6.25 -5.03
C LYS A 78 -10.02 5.76 -4.65
N VAL A 79 -10.22 5.35 -3.39
CA VAL A 79 -11.55 4.97 -2.86
C VAL A 79 -12.53 6.13 -2.87
N ARG A 80 -12.07 7.37 -2.64
CA ARG A 80 -12.93 8.56 -2.67
C ARG A 80 -13.21 9.08 -4.07
N SER A 81 -12.31 8.80 -5.01
CA SER A 81 -12.41 9.21 -6.42
C SER A 81 -13.21 8.23 -7.29
N THR A 82 -13.56 7.05 -6.78
CA THR A 82 -14.37 6.03 -7.48
C THR A 82 -15.78 6.04 -6.93
#